data_AF-A0A7K6WJH2-F1
#
_entry.id   AF-A0A7K6WJH2-F1
#
_cell.length_a   1.000
_cell.length_b   1.000
_cell.length_c   1.000
_cell.angle_alpha   90.00
_cell.angle_beta   90.00
_cell.angle_gamma   90.00
#
_symmetry.space_group_name_H-M   'P 1'
#
loop_
_entity.id
_entity.type
_entity.pdbx_description
1 polymer ?
#
loop_
_entity_poly.entity_id
_entity_poly.type
_entity_poly.pdbx_seq_one_letter_code
_entity_poly.pdbx_strand_id
1 'polypeptide(L)'
;SQANFEEDSQKQPAVGHWKTLMPSKGSKEKPETGCQDAGGVDETQSTEQLNVSRLRSSSVEIREKGSEFLKEELHKAQKELKLKDKECERLSKVREQLEQELEELTASLFEEAHKMVREANTKQAASEKQLREARGKIDMLQAEVTALKTLVITSTPSSPNRELHPQLQSPSKTVFRKGHGRNKSTSSAVVSAASQNVASEPVSHECKEVDSILFAEFQAWKESPTLDRSCSFLDRIYREDVGPCLDFTKQELSELVRVAVEQNTLTIEPVASQTLPVVKVSAEECGGPK
;
A
#
# COMPACT_ATOMS: atom_id res chain seq x y z
N SER A 1 10.89 44.62 3.50
CA SER A 1 11.29 44.15 4.84
C SER A 1 11.69 42.70 4.74
N GLN A 2 12.86 42.32 5.25
CA GLN A 2 13.18 40.91 5.47
C GLN A 2 12.43 40.40 6.71
N ALA A 3 12.08 39.12 6.69
CA ALA A 3 11.77 38.34 7.89
C ALA A 3 12.55 37.03 7.75
N ASN A 4 13.33 36.69 8.77
CA ASN A 4 14.01 35.40 8.84
C ASN A 4 12.98 34.30 9.16
N PHE A 5 13.35 33.05 8.92
CA PHE A 5 12.77 31.91 9.63
C PHE A 5 13.87 30.90 9.95
N GLU A 6 13.75 30.23 11.10
CA GLU A 6 14.82 29.44 11.70
C GLU A 6 15.35 28.26 10.84
N GLU A 7 16.66 28.03 10.98
CA GLU A 7 17.35 26.82 10.57
C GLU A 7 17.27 25.78 11.72
N ASP A 8 16.39 24.79 11.63
CA ASP A 8 16.33 23.69 12.60
C ASP A 8 17.18 22.48 12.15
N SER A 9 18.06 22.02 13.04
CA SER A 9 19.11 21.05 12.73
C SER A 9 18.65 19.60 12.95
N GLN A 10 18.05 19.01 11.91
CA GLN A 10 17.53 17.62 11.93
C GLN A 10 18.66 16.56 11.95
N LYS A 11 19.16 16.26 13.16
CA LYS A 11 19.75 15.01 13.67
C LYS A 11 20.23 13.93 12.68
N GLN A 12 21.52 13.61 12.73
CA GLN A 12 22.06 12.35 12.19
C GLN A 12 21.61 11.12 13.01
N PRO A 13 21.44 9.93 12.39
CA PRO A 13 21.20 8.68 13.09
C PRO A 13 22.47 8.14 13.77
N ALA A 14 22.34 7.60 14.99
CA ALA A 14 23.46 7.09 15.77
C ALA A 14 23.96 5.73 15.25
N VAL A 15 25.21 5.67 14.77
CA VAL A 15 25.87 4.42 14.36
C VAL A 15 26.14 3.53 15.58
N GLY A 16 25.72 2.27 15.49
CA GLY A 16 25.77 1.31 16.61
C GLY A 16 27.17 1.05 17.15
N HIS A 17 27.35 1.21 18.46
CA HIS A 17 28.58 0.88 19.17
C HIS A 17 28.76 -0.64 19.33
N TRP A 18 29.56 -1.25 18.45
CA TRP A 18 30.01 -2.64 18.60
C TRP A 18 31.08 -2.72 19.71
N LYS A 19 30.77 -3.40 20.81
CA LYS A 19 31.70 -3.59 21.93
C LYS A 19 32.67 -4.74 21.64
N THR A 20 33.95 -4.42 21.42
CA THR A 20 35.03 -5.42 21.40
C THR A 20 35.20 -6.07 22.77
N LEU A 21 34.88 -7.36 22.89
CA LEU A 21 35.09 -8.15 24.09
C LEU A 21 36.56 -8.58 24.18
N MET A 22 37.27 -8.09 25.21
CA MET A 22 38.65 -8.50 25.51
C MET A 22 38.67 -9.78 26.37
N PRO A 23 39.43 -10.83 26.02
CA PRO A 23 39.66 -11.98 26.88
C PRO A 23 40.36 -11.57 28.19
N SER A 24 39.93 -12.14 29.32
CA SER A 24 40.43 -11.79 30.65
C SER A 24 41.47 -12.77 31.18
N LYS A 25 42.51 -12.22 31.85
CA LYS A 25 43.36 -12.83 32.90
C LYS A 25 43.66 -14.34 32.79
N GLY A 26 44.85 -14.67 32.26
CA GLY A 26 45.57 -15.88 32.69
C GLY A 26 46.06 -15.75 34.13
N SER A 27 45.99 -16.83 34.91
CA SER A 27 46.33 -16.83 36.34
C SER A 27 47.83 -17.04 36.62
N LYS A 28 48.22 -16.62 37.83
CA LYS A 28 49.55 -16.73 38.43
C LYS A 28 49.78 -18.14 38.98
N GLU A 29 50.86 -18.80 38.56
CA GLU A 29 51.47 -19.91 39.30
C GLU A 29 52.95 -19.62 39.60
N LYS A 30 53.47 -20.25 40.65
CA LYS A 30 54.81 -20.04 41.20
C LYS A 30 55.30 -21.36 41.81
N PRO A 31 56.33 -22.03 41.27
CA PRO A 31 56.98 -23.12 41.97
C PRO A 31 57.94 -22.55 43.03
N GLU A 32 57.86 -23.06 44.25
CA GLU A 32 58.93 -22.93 45.25
C GLU A 32 59.64 -24.28 45.36
N THR A 33 60.96 -24.29 45.16
CA THR A 33 61.80 -25.46 45.42
C THR A 33 63.06 -25.00 46.13
N GLY A 34 63.14 -25.25 47.44
CA GLY A 34 64.33 -24.99 48.23
C GLY A 34 65.04 -26.28 48.60
N CYS A 35 66.34 -26.36 48.33
CA CYS A 35 67.27 -27.28 48.97
C CYS A 35 68.62 -26.57 49.19
N GLN A 36 69.27 -26.95 50.29
CA GLN A 36 70.67 -26.64 50.63
C GLN A 36 71.52 -27.84 50.12
N ASP A 37 72.85 -27.87 50.04
CA ASP A 37 73.93 -26.96 50.46
C ASP A 37 75.20 -27.22 49.59
N ALA A 38 76.30 -26.51 49.90
CA ALA A 38 77.69 -26.97 49.79
C ALA A 38 78.39 -27.07 48.41
N GLY A 39 79.23 -26.05 48.14
CA GLY A 39 80.67 -26.27 47.93
C GLY A 39 81.18 -26.81 46.59
N GLY A 40 81.55 -25.91 45.67
CA GLY A 40 82.36 -26.24 44.49
C GLY A 40 82.63 -25.02 43.60
N VAL A 41 83.85 -24.46 43.66
CA VAL A 41 84.23 -23.25 42.90
C VAL A 41 85.17 -23.63 41.74
N ASP A 42 84.59 -24.10 40.63
CA ASP A 42 85.17 -23.95 39.27
C ASP A 42 84.10 -24.27 38.18
N GLU A 43 83.42 -25.42 38.30
CA GLU A 43 82.44 -25.95 37.31
C GLU A 43 81.16 -25.11 37.13
N THR A 44 80.87 -24.20 38.06
CA THR A 44 79.62 -23.42 38.06
C THR A 44 79.57 -22.39 36.94
N GLN A 45 80.66 -21.65 36.66
CA GLN A 45 80.65 -20.61 35.63
C GLN A 45 80.37 -21.16 34.22
N SER A 46 80.90 -22.34 33.89
CA SER A 46 80.67 -23.00 32.59
C SER A 46 79.19 -23.38 32.42
N THR A 47 78.63 -24.02 33.45
CA THR A 47 77.23 -24.47 33.47
C THR A 47 76.25 -23.30 33.44
N GLU A 48 76.54 -22.21 34.16
CA GLU A 48 75.74 -20.98 34.13
C GLU A 48 75.77 -20.31 32.75
N GLN A 49 76.93 -20.21 32.10
CA GLN A 49 77.05 -19.63 30.76
C GLN A 49 76.27 -20.44 29.71
N LEU A 50 76.27 -21.77 29.81
CA LEU A 50 75.47 -22.65 28.95
C LEU A 50 73.96 -22.48 29.19
N ASN A 51 73.53 -22.35 30.45
CA ASN A 51 72.13 -22.11 30.80
C ASN A 51 71.65 -20.73 30.30
N VAL A 52 72.42 -19.67 30.54
CA VAL A 52 72.16 -18.31 30.01
C VAL A 52 72.09 -18.32 28.47
N SER A 53 72.94 -19.09 27.80
CA SER A 53 72.91 -19.22 26.34
C SER A 53 71.66 -19.95 25.84
N ARG A 54 71.24 -21.02 26.53
CA ARG A 54 69.97 -21.72 26.26
C ARG A 54 68.76 -20.81 26.48
N LEU A 55 68.73 -20.04 27.56
CA LEU A 55 67.67 -19.07 27.86
C LEU A 55 67.60 -17.96 26.81
N ARG A 56 68.75 -17.49 26.30
CA ARG A 56 68.79 -16.55 25.17
C ARG A 56 68.24 -17.16 23.88
N SER A 57 68.62 -18.40 23.53
CA SER A 57 68.07 -19.12 22.36
C SER A 57 66.55 -19.26 22.46
N SER A 58 66.06 -19.81 23.56
CA SER A 58 64.62 -19.97 23.82
C SER A 58 63.88 -18.62 23.76
N SER A 59 64.47 -17.54 24.28
CA SER A 59 63.91 -16.19 24.17
C SER A 59 63.88 -15.62 22.75
N VAL A 60 64.80 -16.04 21.87
CA VAL A 60 64.77 -15.71 20.44
C VAL A 60 63.66 -16.53 19.76
N GLU A 61 63.65 -17.85 19.94
CA GLU A 61 62.70 -18.79 19.34
C GLU A 61 61.24 -18.47 19.70
N ILE A 62 60.97 -18.03 20.94
CA ILE A 62 59.63 -17.62 21.39
C ILE A 62 59.17 -16.35 20.66
N ARG A 63 60.07 -15.37 20.45
CA ARG A 63 59.74 -14.14 19.70
C ARG A 63 59.59 -14.42 18.21
N GLU A 64 60.40 -15.31 17.66
CA GLU A 64 60.33 -15.75 16.26
C GLU A 64 58.97 -16.40 15.98
N LYS A 65 58.61 -17.46 16.73
CA LYS A 65 57.30 -18.13 16.63
C LYS A 65 56.12 -17.19 16.91
N GLY A 66 56.26 -16.28 17.87
CA GLY A 66 55.28 -15.23 18.13
C GLY A 66 55.11 -14.26 16.95
N SER A 67 56.20 -13.92 16.24
CA SER A 67 56.17 -13.07 15.04
C SER A 67 55.59 -13.80 13.83
N GLU A 68 55.83 -15.11 13.69
CA GLU A 68 55.21 -15.95 12.65
C GLU A 68 53.70 -16.05 12.85
N PHE A 69 53.25 -16.36 14.07
CA PHE A 69 51.83 -16.40 14.42
C PHE A 69 51.12 -15.05 14.18
N LEU A 70 51.74 -13.94 14.61
CA LEU A 70 51.19 -12.59 14.38
C LEU A 70 51.11 -12.25 12.87
N LYS A 71 52.08 -12.71 12.07
CA LYS A 71 52.11 -12.54 10.62
C LYS A 71 51.05 -13.39 9.92
N GLU A 72 50.79 -14.61 10.38
CA GLU A 72 49.71 -15.46 9.87
C GLU A 72 48.32 -14.87 10.19
N GLU A 73 48.08 -14.48 11.44
CA GLU A 73 46.80 -13.91 11.86
C GLU A 73 46.54 -12.54 11.19
N LEU A 74 47.57 -11.73 10.97
CA LEU A 74 47.51 -10.52 10.14
C LEU A 74 47.10 -10.83 8.68
N HIS A 75 47.71 -11.84 8.06
CA HIS A 75 47.41 -12.26 6.69
C HIS A 75 45.98 -12.83 6.56
N LYS A 76 45.50 -13.54 7.59
CA LYS A 76 44.12 -14.02 7.72
C LYS A 76 43.14 -12.85 7.85
N ALA A 77 43.41 -11.88 8.72
CA ALA A 77 42.60 -10.66 8.84
C ALA A 77 42.57 -9.85 7.54
N GLN A 78 43.69 -9.73 6.82
CA GLN A 78 43.76 -9.09 5.50
C GLN A 78 42.94 -9.83 4.42
N LYS A 79 42.83 -11.17 4.50
CA LYS A 79 41.97 -11.96 3.61
C LYS A 79 40.49 -11.77 3.94
N GLU A 80 40.13 -11.76 5.22
CA GLU A 80 38.74 -11.51 5.62
C GLU A 80 38.31 -10.09 5.23
N LEU A 81 39.12 -9.07 5.51
CA LEU A 81 38.86 -7.69 5.10
C LEU A 81 38.57 -7.60 3.60
N LYS A 82 39.43 -8.16 2.75
CA LYS A 82 39.24 -8.22 1.28
C LYS A 82 38.01 -9.00 0.82
N LEU A 83 37.41 -9.83 1.66
CA LEU A 83 36.13 -10.48 1.40
C LEU A 83 34.95 -9.58 1.83
N LYS A 84 35.07 -8.89 2.97
CA LYS A 84 34.10 -7.87 3.41
C LYS A 84 34.05 -6.70 2.45
N ASP A 85 35.19 -6.21 1.96
CA ASP A 85 35.28 -5.10 0.99
C ASP A 85 34.44 -5.39 -0.27
N LYS A 86 34.55 -6.61 -0.83
CA LYS A 86 33.78 -7.06 -1.99
C LYS A 86 32.28 -7.16 -1.71
N GLU A 87 31.90 -7.57 -0.51
CA GLU A 87 30.49 -7.60 -0.10
C GLU A 87 29.94 -6.18 0.11
N CYS A 88 30.75 -5.25 0.63
CA CYS A 88 30.43 -3.83 0.68
C CYS A 88 30.28 -3.22 -0.73
N GLU A 89 31.16 -3.54 -1.68
CA GLU A 89 30.98 -3.15 -3.09
C GLU A 89 29.68 -3.69 -3.70
N ARG A 90 29.34 -4.96 -3.40
CA ARG A 90 28.11 -5.61 -3.88
C ARG A 90 26.87 -4.94 -3.28
N LEU A 91 26.90 -4.65 -1.98
CA LEU A 91 25.81 -3.96 -1.27
C LEU A 91 25.67 -2.50 -1.71
N SER A 92 26.77 -1.80 -2.03
CA SER A 92 26.72 -0.44 -2.57
C SER A 92 25.98 -0.41 -3.90
N LYS A 93 26.28 -1.35 -4.81
CA LYS A 93 25.59 -1.45 -6.11
C LYS A 93 24.09 -1.74 -5.97
N VAL A 94 23.69 -2.57 -5.00
CA VAL A 94 22.27 -2.81 -4.69
C VAL A 94 21.61 -1.56 -4.12
N ARG A 95 22.31 -0.79 -3.27
CA ARG A 95 21.82 0.49 -2.76
C ARG A 95 21.67 1.51 -3.90
N GLU A 96 22.66 1.66 -4.76
CA GLU A 96 22.64 2.53 -5.95
C GLU A 96 21.48 2.18 -6.92
N GLN A 97 21.20 0.89 -7.12
CA GLN A 97 20.05 0.45 -7.93
C GLN A 97 18.71 0.83 -7.30
N LEU A 98 18.55 0.61 -5.99
CA LEU A 98 17.33 1.00 -5.26
C LEU A 98 17.17 2.52 -5.16
N GLU A 99 18.28 3.27 -5.03
CA GLU A 99 18.31 4.74 -5.08
C GLU A 99 17.78 5.25 -6.45
N GLN A 100 18.24 4.65 -7.55
CA GLN A 100 17.77 4.95 -8.92
C GLN A 100 16.30 4.58 -9.14
N GLU A 101 15.87 3.36 -8.77
CA GLU A 101 14.48 2.91 -8.90
C GLU A 101 13.50 3.78 -8.10
N LEU A 102 13.91 4.26 -6.93
CA LEU A 102 13.12 5.19 -6.12
C LEU A 102 13.04 6.60 -6.73
N GLU A 103 14.12 7.10 -7.36
CA GLU A 103 14.09 8.38 -8.08
C GLU A 103 13.17 8.31 -9.30
N GLU A 104 13.26 7.26 -10.12
CA GLU A 104 12.41 7.04 -11.29
C GLU A 104 10.93 6.90 -10.92
N LEU A 105 10.61 6.12 -9.88
CA LEU A 105 9.24 6.01 -9.37
C LEU A 105 8.72 7.36 -8.84
N THR A 106 9.56 8.11 -8.12
CA THR A 106 9.19 9.43 -7.59
C THR A 106 8.90 10.41 -8.72
N ALA A 107 9.73 10.45 -9.76
CA ALA A 107 9.51 11.28 -10.95
C ALA A 107 8.18 10.91 -11.65
N SER A 108 7.94 9.61 -11.89
CA SER A 108 6.72 9.12 -12.53
C SER A 108 5.45 9.50 -11.75
N LEU A 109 5.48 9.40 -10.42
CA LEU A 109 4.36 9.81 -9.56
C LEU A 109 4.06 11.31 -9.65
N PHE A 110 5.09 12.17 -9.72
CA PHE A 110 4.89 13.60 -9.94
C PHE A 110 4.36 13.92 -11.34
N GLU A 111 4.84 13.24 -12.38
CA GLU A 111 4.34 13.42 -13.75
C GLU A 111 2.86 13.06 -13.90
N GLU A 112 2.44 11.91 -13.35
CA GLU A 112 1.03 11.48 -13.40
C GLU A 112 0.15 12.39 -12.53
N ALA A 113 0.60 12.81 -11.34
CA ALA A 113 -0.13 13.79 -10.53
C ALA A 113 -0.33 15.12 -11.29
N HIS A 114 0.72 15.64 -11.94
CA HIS A 114 0.60 16.83 -12.78
C HIS A 114 -0.25 16.60 -14.04
N LYS A 115 -0.30 15.38 -14.59
CA LYS A 115 -1.19 15.02 -15.70
C LYS A 115 -2.65 15.00 -15.24
N MET A 116 -3.00 14.31 -14.16
CA MET A 116 -4.35 14.29 -13.57
C MET A 116 -4.87 15.69 -13.27
N VAL A 117 -4.05 16.58 -12.69
CA VAL A 117 -4.43 17.98 -12.42
C VAL A 117 -4.67 18.77 -13.71
N ARG A 118 -3.84 18.59 -14.76
CA ARG A 118 -4.04 19.23 -16.06
C ARG A 118 -5.32 18.74 -16.76
N GLU A 119 -5.60 17.44 -16.71
CA GLU A 119 -6.82 16.84 -17.26
C GLU A 119 -8.08 17.38 -16.55
N ALA A 120 -8.07 17.42 -15.21
CA ALA A 120 -9.16 17.98 -14.41
C ALA A 120 -9.42 19.46 -14.72
N ASN A 121 -8.36 20.29 -14.72
CA ASN A 121 -8.46 21.72 -15.03
C ASN A 121 -8.97 21.97 -16.47
N THR A 122 -8.53 21.16 -17.44
CA THR A 122 -8.98 21.25 -18.84
C THR A 122 -10.47 20.89 -18.96
N LYS A 123 -10.91 19.83 -18.27
CA LYS A 123 -12.32 19.40 -18.22
C LYS A 123 -13.22 20.43 -17.54
N GLN A 124 -12.74 21.08 -16.47
CA GLN A 124 -13.42 22.18 -15.80
C GLN A 124 -13.55 23.41 -16.71
N ALA A 125 -12.46 23.85 -17.35
CA ALA A 125 -12.51 24.99 -18.26
C ALA A 125 -13.48 24.77 -19.44
N ALA A 126 -13.56 23.54 -19.95
CA ALA A 126 -14.52 23.15 -20.98
C ALA A 126 -15.98 23.21 -20.50
N SER A 127 -16.28 22.67 -19.31
CA SER A 127 -17.65 22.69 -18.76
C SER A 127 -18.10 24.09 -18.34
N GLU A 128 -17.21 24.91 -17.77
CA GLU A 128 -17.47 26.32 -17.46
C GLU A 128 -17.74 27.15 -18.71
N LYS A 129 -17.02 26.89 -19.82
CA LYS A 129 -17.29 27.52 -21.12
C LYS A 129 -18.69 27.15 -21.62
N GLN A 130 -19.04 25.86 -21.65
CA GLN A 130 -20.37 25.39 -22.06
C GLN A 130 -21.49 25.98 -21.18
N LEU A 131 -21.28 26.06 -19.86
CA LEU A 131 -22.20 26.68 -18.91
C LEU A 131 -22.38 28.19 -19.18
N ARG A 132 -21.31 28.91 -19.54
CA ARG A 132 -21.36 30.32 -19.92
C ARG A 132 -22.14 30.54 -21.23
N GLU A 133 -21.93 29.69 -22.22
CA GLU A 133 -22.68 29.70 -23.49
C GLU A 133 -24.17 29.35 -23.30
N ALA A 134 -24.48 28.38 -22.42
CA ALA A 134 -25.85 28.04 -22.07
C ALA A 134 -26.58 29.17 -21.33
N ARG A 135 -25.89 29.85 -20.39
CA ARG A 135 -26.42 31.04 -19.69
C ARG A 135 -26.75 32.17 -20.68
N GLY A 136 -25.83 32.52 -21.58
CA GLY A 136 -26.08 33.55 -22.60
C GLY A 136 -27.27 33.25 -23.53
N LYS A 137 -27.56 31.97 -23.81
CA LYS A 137 -28.78 31.56 -24.54
C LYS A 137 -30.05 31.76 -23.70
N ILE A 138 -30.00 31.48 -22.39
CA ILE A 138 -31.12 31.74 -21.47
C ILE A 138 -31.38 33.25 -21.38
N ASP A 139 -30.34 34.07 -21.23
CA ASP A 139 -30.45 35.53 -21.15
C ASP A 139 -31.09 36.13 -22.43
N MET A 140 -30.68 35.64 -23.60
CA MET A 140 -31.26 36.00 -24.90
C MET A 140 -32.76 35.64 -24.99
N LEU A 141 -33.11 34.38 -24.71
CA LEU A 141 -34.50 33.91 -24.74
C LEU A 141 -35.38 34.63 -23.69
N GLN A 142 -34.80 34.98 -22.53
CA GLN A 142 -35.51 35.72 -21.49
C GLN A 142 -35.75 37.19 -21.89
N ALA A 143 -34.83 37.80 -22.64
CA ALA A 143 -35.05 39.11 -23.27
C ALA A 143 -36.13 39.04 -24.36
N GLU A 144 -36.10 38.04 -25.24
CA GLU A 144 -37.14 37.81 -26.26
C GLU A 144 -38.54 37.61 -25.63
N VAL A 145 -38.66 36.75 -24.61
CA VAL A 145 -39.91 36.53 -23.87
C VAL A 145 -40.39 37.81 -23.19
N THR A 146 -39.48 38.68 -22.73
CA THR A 146 -39.83 39.97 -22.11
C THR A 146 -40.32 40.98 -23.15
N ALA A 147 -39.67 41.04 -24.32
CA ALA A 147 -40.11 41.85 -25.46
C ALA A 147 -41.48 41.39 -25.99
N LEU A 148 -41.69 40.07 -26.15
CA LEU A 148 -42.97 39.49 -26.59
C LEU A 148 -44.10 39.76 -25.58
N LYS A 149 -43.86 39.59 -24.27
CA LYS A 149 -44.82 39.98 -23.22
C LYS A 149 -45.19 41.45 -23.30
N THR A 150 -44.20 42.32 -23.52
CA THR A 150 -44.41 43.77 -23.64
C THR A 150 -45.26 44.10 -24.88
N LEU A 151 -44.96 43.49 -26.03
CA LEU A 151 -45.68 43.68 -27.28
C LEU A 151 -47.13 43.17 -27.20
N VAL A 152 -47.39 42.06 -26.50
CA VAL A 152 -48.77 41.60 -26.23
C VAL A 152 -49.52 42.62 -25.36
N ILE A 153 -48.91 43.09 -24.27
CA ILE A 153 -49.53 44.06 -23.34
C ILE A 153 -49.80 45.41 -24.04
N THR A 154 -48.96 45.88 -24.95
CA THR A 154 -49.21 47.11 -25.72
C THR A 154 -50.18 46.93 -26.87
N SER A 155 -50.26 45.73 -27.48
CA SER A 155 -51.20 45.44 -28.57
C SER A 155 -52.64 45.25 -28.11
N THR A 156 -52.86 44.85 -26.84
CA THR A 156 -54.19 44.79 -26.22
C THR A 156 -54.26 45.72 -25.01
N PRO A 157 -54.66 47.00 -25.18
CA PRO A 157 -54.84 47.91 -24.05
C PRO A 157 -55.88 47.37 -23.06
N SER A 158 -55.72 47.70 -21.77
CA SER A 158 -56.31 47.00 -20.60
C SER A 158 -57.83 47.07 -20.41
N SER A 159 -58.60 47.25 -21.48
CA SER A 159 -60.06 47.21 -21.53
C SER A 159 -60.49 46.36 -22.75
N PRO A 160 -60.92 45.10 -22.58
CA PRO A 160 -61.49 44.34 -23.69
C PRO A 160 -62.75 45.06 -24.17
N ASN A 161 -62.85 45.34 -25.48
CA ASN A 161 -63.94 46.15 -26.02
C ASN A 161 -65.29 45.40 -25.90
N ARG A 162 -66.07 45.76 -24.87
CA ARG A 162 -67.35 45.12 -24.51
C ARG A 162 -68.48 45.43 -25.49
N GLU A 163 -68.26 46.36 -26.42
CA GLU A 163 -69.25 46.75 -27.44
C GLU A 163 -69.15 45.86 -28.69
N LEU A 164 -68.00 45.25 -28.95
CA LEU A 164 -67.78 44.34 -30.08
C LEU A 164 -68.04 42.86 -29.76
N HIS A 165 -68.27 42.51 -28.48
CA HIS A 165 -68.56 41.14 -28.05
C HIS A 165 -69.91 41.04 -27.31
N PRO A 166 -71.01 40.70 -28.01
CA PRO A 166 -72.32 40.47 -27.39
C PRO A 166 -72.32 39.42 -26.27
N GLN A 167 -71.38 38.46 -26.32
CA GLN A 167 -71.20 37.42 -25.30
C GLN A 167 -70.76 37.96 -23.92
N LEU A 168 -70.34 39.23 -23.80
CA LEU A 168 -69.97 39.86 -22.53
C LEU A 168 -71.09 40.74 -21.93
N GLN A 169 -72.30 40.67 -22.49
CA GLN A 169 -73.46 41.45 -22.08
C GLN A 169 -74.61 40.54 -21.59
N SER A 170 -74.94 40.66 -20.29
CA SER A 170 -76.04 39.96 -19.58
C SER A 170 -75.89 38.43 -19.41
N PRO A 171 -76.74 37.76 -18.59
CA PRO A 171 -77.62 38.26 -17.54
C PRO A 171 -77.30 37.64 -16.15
N SER A 172 -78.16 37.92 -15.15
CA SER A 172 -78.02 37.42 -13.78
C SER A 172 -78.42 35.93 -13.61
N LYS A 173 -77.72 35.24 -12.70
CA LYS A 173 -78.20 34.08 -11.89
C LYS A 173 -78.81 32.86 -12.62
N THR A 174 -78.07 31.75 -12.66
CA THR A 174 -78.61 30.41 -12.32
C THR A 174 -77.51 29.54 -11.71
N VAL A 175 -77.92 28.58 -10.85
CA VAL A 175 -77.03 27.60 -10.22
C VAL A 175 -77.18 26.26 -10.92
N PHE A 176 -76.09 25.72 -11.47
CA PHE A 176 -75.94 24.28 -11.71
C PHE A 176 -74.52 23.84 -11.36
N ARG A 177 -74.37 22.65 -10.77
CA ARG A 177 -73.08 22.12 -10.28
C ARG A 177 -72.71 20.82 -10.98
N LYS A 178 -71.39 20.57 -11.02
CA LYS A 178 -70.74 19.25 -11.04
C LYS A 178 -70.77 18.45 -12.36
N GLY A 179 -69.98 18.97 -13.31
CA GLY A 179 -69.03 18.26 -14.19
C GLY A 179 -69.20 16.77 -14.51
N HIS A 180 -69.08 16.47 -15.81
CA HIS A 180 -69.00 15.14 -16.40
C HIS A 180 -67.82 15.07 -17.39
N GLY A 181 -67.32 13.86 -17.68
CA GLY A 181 -66.34 13.62 -18.76
C GLY A 181 -64.86 13.76 -18.37
N ARG A 182 -64.14 12.62 -18.27
CA ARG A 182 -62.67 12.53 -18.39
C ARG A 182 -62.28 11.29 -19.19
N ASN A 183 -62.53 11.31 -20.49
CA ASN A 183 -61.85 10.45 -21.46
C ASN A 183 -60.46 11.02 -21.78
N LYS A 184 -59.47 10.14 -22.03
CA LYS A 184 -58.17 10.49 -22.62
C LYS A 184 -57.69 9.35 -23.53
N SER A 185 -57.46 9.66 -24.80
CA SER A 185 -56.82 8.81 -25.82
C SER A 185 -56.56 9.66 -27.08
N THR A 186 -55.62 9.28 -27.96
CA THR A 186 -55.17 9.98 -29.20
C THR A 186 -54.54 11.38 -28.97
N SER A 187 -53.56 11.92 -29.72
CA SER A 187 -52.53 11.44 -30.68
C SER A 187 -51.35 12.47 -30.63
N SER A 188 -50.22 12.45 -31.34
CA SER A 188 -49.56 11.66 -32.41
C SER A 188 -48.01 11.66 -32.14
N ALA A 189 -47.01 11.17 -32.90
CA ALA A 189 -46.71 10.95 -34.34
C ALA A 189 -46.48 12.27 -35.14
N VAL A 190 -45.42 12.49 -35.96
CA VAL A 190 -44.39 11.63 -36.60
C VAL A 190 -43.08 12.41 -36.96
N VAL A 191 -41.98 11.69 -37.30
CA VAL A 191 -40.94 12.02 -38.34
C VAL A 191 -40.01 13.25 -38.11
N SER A 192 -38.69 13.25 -38.42
CA SER A 192 -37.68 12.20 -38.70
C SER A 192 -36.25 12.78 -38.63
N ALA A 193 -35.26 11.94 -38.38
CA ALA A 193 -33.88 12.12 -38.85
C ALA A 193 -33.25 10.73 -39.10
N ALA A 194 -32.66 10.50 -40.27
CA ALA A 194 -32.07 9.20 -40.63
C ALA A 194 -30.55 9.28 -40.71
N SER A 195 -29.86 8.40 -39.99
CA SER A 195 -28.43 8.08 -40.20
C SER A 195 -28.10 6.67 -39.70
N GLN A 196 -27.78 5.79 -40.64
CA GLN A 196 -26.86 4.65 -40.50
C GLN A 196 -27.07 3.69 -39.30
N ASN A 197 -27.87 2.64 -39.50
CA ASN A 197 -27.72 1.41 -38.73
C ASN A 197 -26.37 0.75 -39.04
N VAL A 198 -25.43 0.83 -38.11
CA VAL A 198 -24.48 -0.28 -37.87
C VAL A 198 -25.09 -1.10 -36.75
N ALA A 199 -25.19 -2.42 -36.92
CA ALA A 199 -25.70 -3.31 -35.88
C ALA A 199 -24.64 -3.42 -34.77
N SER A 200 -24.78 -2.60 -33.73
CA SER A 200 -24.05 -2.80 -32.48
C SER A 200 -24.62 -4.04 -31.78
N GLU A 201 -23.75 -5.01 -31.51
CA GLU A 201 -23.98 -5.98 -30.43
C GLU A 201 -24.41 -5.22 -29.15
N PRO A 202 -25.25 -5.81 -28.29
CA PRO A 202 -25.64 -5.17 -27.03
C PRO A 202 -24.43 -5.07 -26.11
N VAL A 203 -23.70 -3.95 -26.21
CA VAL A 203 -22.62 -3.59 -25.31
C VAL A 203 -23.20 -3.59 -23.90
N SER A 204 -22.85 -4.62 -23.13
CA SER A 204 -23.28 -4.77 -21.75
C SER A 204 -22.67 -3.65 -20.92
N HIS A 205 -23.41 -2.54 -20.81
CA HIS A 205 -23.09 -1.48 -19.88
C HIS A 205 -23.20 -2.07 -18.48
N GLU A 206 -22.05 -2.37 -17.88
CA GLU A 206 -21.89 -2.91 -16.55
C GLU A 206 -22.39 -1.87 -15.52
N CYS A 207 -23.70 -1.83 -15.31
CA CYS A 207 -24.37 -0.84 -14.48
C CYS A 207 -24.16 -1.21 -13.00
N LYS A 208 -23.13 -0.63 -12.39
CA LYS A 208 -22.77 -0.86 -10.98
C LYS A 208 -23.70 -0.08 -10.05
N GLU A 209 -24.95 -0.54 -9.98
CA GLU A 209 -25.89 -0.14 -8.94
C GLU A 209 -25.41 -0.68 -7.59
N VAL A 210 -25.51 0.14 -6.54
CA VAL A 210 -25.05 -0.20 -5.19
C VAL A 210 -26.27 -0.60 -4.36
N ASP A 211 -26.29 -1.84 -3.86
CA ASP A 211 -27.34 -2.28 -2.95
C ASP A 211 -27.35 -1.39 -1.68
N SER A 212 -28.51 -0.78 -1.42
CA SER A 212 -28.65 0.21 -0.37
C SER A 212 -28.69 -0.37 1.05
N ILE A 213 -28.98 -1.67 1.19
CA ILE A 213 -28.95 -2.40 2.47
C ILE A 213 -27.51 -2.78 2.79
N LEU A 214 -26.79 -3.38 1.84
CA LEU A 214 -25.37 -3.72 1.99
C LEU A 214 -24.54 -2.45 2.27
N PHE A 215 -24.82 -1.36 1.57
CA PHE A 215 -24.13 -0.08 1.78
C PHE A 215 -24.44 0.55 3.15
N ALA A 216 -25.69 0.49 3.62
CA ALA A 216 -26.06 1.01 4.94
C ALA A 216 -25.35 0.24 6.07
N GLU A 217 -25.27 -1.08 5.97
CA GLU A 217 -24.57 -1.90 6.97
C GLU A 217 -23.04 -1.74 6.91
N PHE A 218 -22.45 -1.63 5.72
CA PHE A 218 -21.04 -1.27 5.56
C PHE A 218 -20.74 0.09 6.19
N GLN A 219 -21.61 1.08 6.01
CA GLN A 219 -21.43 2.41 6.59
C GLN A 219 -21.58 2.39 8.12
N ALA A 220 -22.53 1.62 8.68
CA ALA A 220 -22.66 1.44 10.12
C ALA A 220 -21.42 0.73 10.74
N TRP A 221 -20.90 -0.32 10.08
CA TRP A 221 -19.65 -0.97 10.49
C TRP A 221 -18.45 -0.03 10.37
N LYS A 222 -18.41 0.83 9.35
CA LYS A 222 -17.33 1.82 9.15
C LYS A 222 -17.37 2.96 10.18
N GLU A 223 -18.54 3.31 10.70
CA GLU A 223 -18.70 4.26 11.82
C GLU A 223 -18.29 3.65 13.18
N SER A 224 -18.40 2.33 13.34
CA SER A 224 -17.90 1.61 14.53
C SER A 224 -17.17 0.30 14.16
N PRO A 225 -15.91 0.38 13.67
CA PRO A 225 -15.20 -0.78 13.15
C PRO A 225 -14.94 -1.86 14.20
N THR A 226 -15.35 -3.08 13.89
CA THR A 226 -15.19 -4.26 14.75
C THR A 226 -14.79 -5.49 13.94
N LEU A 227 -14.15 -6.45 14.62
CA LEU A 227 -13.85 -7.79 14.10
C LEU A 227 -14.77 -8.88 14.69
N ASP A 228 -15.74 -8.49 15.52
CA ASP A 228 -16.73 -9.43 16.05
C ASP A 228 -17.66 -9.95 14.94
N ARG A 229 -17.72 -11.27 14.79
CA ARG A 229 -18.56 -11.95 13.79
C ARG A 229 -20.06 -11.85 14.08
N SER A 230 -20.45 -11.44 15.30
CA SER A 230 -21.87 -11.24 15.64
C SER A 230 -22.47 -9.95 15.05
N CYS A 231 -21.65 -9.03 14.51
CA CYS A 231 -22.17 -7.82 13.85
C CYS A 231 -22.68 -8.12 12.43
N SER A 232 -23.81 -7.51 12.04
CA SER A 232 -24.57 -7.85 10.82
C SER A 232 -23.74 -7.86 9.54
N PHE A 233 -22.81 -6.91 9.40
CA PHE A 233 -21.93 -6.78 8.24
C PHE A 233 -21.01 -8.00 8.08
N LEU A 234 -20.37 -8.44 9.17
CA LEU A 234 -19.49 -9.61 9.14
C LEU A 234 -20.28 -10.91 9.14
N ASP A 235 -21.36 -11.04 9.91
CA ASP A 235 -22.25 -12.21 9.89
C ASP A 235 -22.73 -12.55 8.46
N ARG A 236 -23.09 -11.52 7.66
CA ARG A 236 -23.39 -11.69 6.24
C ARG A 236 -22.20 -12.26 5.47
N ILE A 237 -21.06 -11.56 5.50
CA ILE A 237 -19.86 -11.94 4.73
C ILE A 237 -19.37 -13.36 5.12
N TYR A 238 -19.47 -13.75 6.39
CA TYR A 238 -19.09 -15.09 6.83
C TYR A 238 -20.06 -16.18 6.34
N ARG A 239 -21.36 -15.90 6.25
CA ARG A 239 -22.38 -16.85 5.76
C ARG A 239 -22.40 -16.95 4.24
N GLU A 240 -22.26 -15.84 3.54
CA GLU A 240 -22.52 -15.73 2.10
C GLU A 240 -21.23 -15.83 1.26
N ASP A 241 -20.08 -15.35 1.76
CA ASP A 241 -18.79 -15.40 1.06
C ASP A 241 -17.81 -16.39 1.70
N VAL A 242 -17.37 -16.16 2.94
CA VAL A 242 -16.20 -16.84 3.54
C VAL A 242 -16.48 -18.32 3.82
N GLY A 243 -17.66 -18.65 4.35
CA GLY A 243 -18.08 -20.03 4.59
C GLY A 243 -18.07 -20.86 3.31
N PRO A 244 -18.84 -20.49 2.28
CA PRO A 244 -18.85 -21.19 0.99
C PRO A 244 -17.49 -21.21 0.26
N CYS A 245 -16.66 -20.17 0.41
CA CYS A 245 -15.34 -20.09 -0.23
C CYS A 245 -14.29 -21.01 0.44
N LEU A 246 -14.45 -21.31 1.73
CA LEU A 246 -13.53 -22.18 2.49
C LEU A 246 -14.11 -23.57 2.81
N ASP A 247 -15.23 -23.96 2.19
CA ASP A 247 -15.81 -25.30 2.35
C ASP A 247 -15.10 -26.33 1.46
N PHE A 248 -14.11 -27.02 2.04
CA PHE A 248 -13.39 -28.12 1.41
C PHE A 248 -13.99 -29.48 1.77
N THR A 249 -13.87 -30.47 0.87
CA THR A 249 -14.30 -31.86 1.08
C THR A 249 -13.74 -32.51 2.35
N LYS A 250 -12.63 -32.00 2.89
CA LYS A 250 -12.11 -32.33 4.22
C LYS A 250 -12.46 -31.20 5.21
N GLN A 251 -13.55 -31.36 5.96
CA GLN A 251 -14.06 -30.35 6.91
C GLN A 251 -13.02 -29.89 7.95
N GLU A 252 -12.16 -30.79 8.46
CA GLU A 252 -11.05 -30.43 9.35
C GLU A 252 -10.09 -29.41 8.71
N LEU A 253 -9.86 -29.48 7.39
CA LEU A 253 -9.05 -28.48 6.68
C LEU A 253 -9.79 -27.14 6.57
N SER A 254 -11.11 -27.16 6.34
CA SER A 254 -11.94 -25.94 6.32
C SER A 254 -11.88 -25.21 7.66
N GLU A 255 -12.00 -25.94 8.77
CA GLU A 255 -11.89 -25.38 10.12
C GLU A 255 -10.50 -24.81 10.41
N LEU A 256 -9.43 -25.58 10.11
CA LEU A 256 -8.05 -25.15 10.33
C LEU A 256 -7.67 -23.95 9.45
N VAL A 257 -8.01 -23.95 8.16
CA VAL A 257 -7.72 -22.84 7.25
C VAL A 257 -8.51 -21.59 7.64
N ARG A 258 -9.80 -21.72 7.96
CA ARG A 258 -10.60 -20.57 8.39
C ARG A 258 -10.06 -19.98 9.69
N VAL A 259 -9.70 -20.79 10.69
CA VAL A 259 -9.06 -20.30 11.92
C VAL A 259 -7.69 -19.66 11.66
N ALA A 260 -6.88 -20.22 10.75
CA ALA A 260 -5.57 -19.66 10.40
C ALA A 260 -5.67 -18.32 9.64
N VAL A 261 -6.69 -18.13 8.80
CA VAL A 261 -7.01 -16.83 8.18
C VAL A 261 -7.48 -15.84 9.25
N GLU A 262 -8.42 -16.25 10.11
CA GLU A 262 -8.97 -15.42 11.19
C GLU A 262 -7.91 -14.96 12.21
N GLN A 263 -6.88 -15.77 12.45
CA GLN A 263 -5.76 -15.48 13.36
C GLN A 263 -4.56 -14.82 12.65
N ASN A 264 -4.63 -14.63 11.32
CA ASN A 264 -3.52 -14.15 10.49
C ASN A 264 -2.22 -14.98 10.66
N THR A 265 -2.37 -16.31 10.71
CA THR A 265 -1.27 -17.29 10.84
C THR A 265 -1.10 -18.17 9.60
N LEU A 266 -1.98 -18.07 8.60
CA LEU A 266 -1.84 -18.77 7.33
C LEU A 266 -0.70 -18.21 6.47
N THR A 267 0.23 -19.07 6.08
CA THR A 267 1.24 -18.78 5.04
C THR A 267 0.92 -19.56 3.76
N ILE A 268 1.23 -18.96 2.61
CA ILE A 268 1.09 -19.59 1.29
C ILE A 268 2.39 -19.36 0.52
N GLU A 269 3.14 -20.43 0.27
CA GLU A 269 4.42 -20.39 -0.43
C GLU A 269 4.30 -21.06 -1.81
N PRO A 270 4.94 -20.49 -2.86
CA PRO A 270 4.94 -21.11 -4.19
C PRO A 270 5.80 -22.38 -4.17
N VAL A 271 5.14 -23.54 -4.29
CA VAL A 271 5.84 -24.83 -4.40
C VAL A 271 6.59 -24.88 -5.73
N ALA A 272 7.91 -24.62 -5.67
CA ALA A 272 8.79 -24.85 -6.80
C ALA A 272 8.74 -26.34 -7.20
N SER A 273 8.66 -26.61 -8.51
CA SER A 273 8.62 -27.97 -9.09
C SER A 273 9.95 -28.71 -8.92
N GLN A 274 10.29 -29.07 -7.68
CA GLN A 274 11.45 -29.87 -7.36
C GLN A 274 11.27 -31.28 -7.90
N THR A 275 12.24 -31.75 -8.69
CA THR A 275 12.37 -33.16 -9.06
C THR A 275 12.73 -33.99 -7.82
N LEU A 276 11.68 -34.45 -7.11
CA LEU A 276 11.70 -35.46 -6.04
C LEU A 276 12.80 -35.29 -4.97
N PRO A 277 12.55 -34.57 -3.86
CA PRO A 277 13.25 -34.87 -2.63
C PRO A 277 12.97 -36.33 -2.22
N VAL A 278 14.01 -37.09 -1.89
CA VAL A 278 13.86 -38.47 -1.38
C VAL A 278 13.34 -38.42 0.05
N VAL A 279 12.03 -38.28 0.19
CA VAL A 279 11.35 -38.41 1.48
C VAL A 279 11.32 -39.89 1.85
N LYS A 280 12.18 -40.26 2.79
CA LYS A 280 12.17 -41.56 3.45
C LYS A 280 10.94 -41.63 4.37
N VAL A 281 9.78 -41.93 3.80
CA VAL A 281 8.54 -42.14 4.55
C VAL A 281 8.73 -43.33 5.49
N SER A 282 8.72 -43.06 6.79
CA SER A 282 8.56 -44.11 7.80
C SER A 282 7.17 -44.73 7.62
N ALA A 283 7.10 -46.04 7.47
CA ALA A 283 5.83 -46.74 7.41
C ALA A 283 5.21 -46.80 8.80
N GLU A 284 4.14 -46.03 9.04
CA GLU A 284 3.25 -46.25 10.18
C GLU A 284 2.22 -47.34 9.80
N GLU A 285 2.23 -48.42 10.57
CA GLU A 285 1.46 -49.63 10.35
C GLU A 285 0.02 -49.47 10.86
N CYS A 286 -0.87 -49.00 9.99
CA CYS A 286 -2.32 -48.96 10.26
C CYS A 286 -3.01 -50.17 9.63
N GLY A 287 -3.27 -51.20 10.43
CA GLY A 287 -3.81 -52.49 9.99
C GLY A 287 -5.27 -52.48 9.53
N GLY A 288 -5.61 -53.41 8.63
CA GLY A 288 -6.99 -53.67 8.17
C GLY A 288 -7.73 -54.72 9.01
N PRO A 289 -9.05 -54.60 9.22
CA PRO A 289 -9.81 -55.57 10.01
C PRO A 289 -10.44 -56.71 9.19
N LYS A 290 -10.17 -57.96 9.60
CA LYS A 290 -10.83 -59.23 9.25
C LYS A 290 -10.89 -59.61 7.76
#